data_AF-A0A920EEK2-F1
#
_entry.id   AF-A0A920EEK2-F1
#
_cell.length_a   1.000
_cell.length_b   1.000
_cell.length_c   1.000
_cell.angle_alpha   90.00
_cell.angle_beta   90.00
_cell.angle_gamma   90.00
#
_symmetry.space_group_name_H-M   'P 1'
#
loop_
_entity.id
_entity.type
_entity.pdbx_description
1 polymer ?
#
loop_
_entity_poly.entity_id
_entity_poly.type
_entity_poly.pdbx_seq_one_letter_code
_entity_poly.pdbx_strand_id
1 'polypeptide(L)' 'MSLGAGLSVVAGKLFRIGHLGDLNELMLMSAISGAEMAMRDVGIMEVEAGSGVAAAQEYYRKNG' A
#
# COMPACT_ATOMS: atom_id res chain seq x y z
N MET A 1 13.24 -15.08 -8.99
CA MET A 1 13.25 -16.11 -7.92
C MET A 1 11.93 -16.04 -7.17
N SER A 2 11.19 -17.15 -7.10
CA SER A 2 9.96 -17.24 -6.31
C SER A 2 10.30 -17.25 -4.82
N LEU A 3 9.68 -16.39 -4.02
CA LEU A 3 9.77 -16.34 -2.55
C LEU A 3 9.09 -17.57 -1.87
N GLY A 4 9.25 -18.77 -2.42
CA GLY A 4 8.27 -19.86 -2.30
C GLY A 4 8.23 -20.64 -0.98
N ALA A 5 9.21 -20.51 -0.08
CA ALA A 5 9.23 -21.31 1.16
C ALA A 5 8.80 -20.52 2.42
N GLY A 6 9.19 -19.25 2.54
CA GLY A 6 8.90 -18.43 3.73
C GLY A 6 7.52 -17.78 3.74
N LEU A 7 6.89 -17.62 2.56
CA LEU A 7 5.61 -16.92 2.44
C LEU A 7 4.40 -17.76 2.88
N SER A 8 4.52 -19.09 2.89
CA SER A 8 3.44 -19.99 3.28
C SER A 8 3.00 -19.80 4.74
N VAL A 9 3.92 -19.40 5.63
CA VAL A 9 3.63 -19.16 7.06
C VAL A 9 2.71 -17.95 7.27
N VAL A 10 2.71 -17.01 6.33
CA VAL A 10 1.93 -15.77 6.36
C VAL A 10 0.82 -15.73 5.31
N ALA A 11 0.54 -16.86 4.65
CA ALA A 11 -0.54 -16.97 3.68
C ALA A 11 -1.88 -16.57 4.31
N GLY A 12 -2.60 -15.66 3.67
CA GLY A 12 -3.88 -15.13 4.14
C GLY A 12 -3.80 -14.14 5.32
N LYS A 13 -2.60 -13.90 5.87
CA LYS A 13 -2.41 -12.97 7.00
C LYS A 13 -1.92 -11.58 6.59
N LEU A 14 -1.35 -11.47 5.39
CA LEU A 14 -0.72 -10.25 4.87
C LEU A 14 -1.07 -10.05 3.40
N PHE A 15 -1.07 -8.81 2.96
CA PHE A 15 -0.99 -8.42 1.54
C PHE A 15 0.34 -7.70 1.27
N ARG A 16 0.67 -7.50 -0.01
CA ARG A 16 1.92 -6.84 -0.41
C ARG A 16 1.63 -5.77 -1.46
N ILE A 17 2.30 -4.63 -1.32
CA ILE A 17 2.34 -3.59 -2.35
C ILE A 17 3.72 -3.67 -3.01
N GLY A 18 3.76 -3.97 -4.29
CA GLY A 18 5.01 -3.95 -5.07
C GLY A 18 5.38 -2.53 -5.44
N HIS A 19 6.65 -2.17 -5.31
CA HIS A 19 7.16 -0.81 -5.55
C HIS A 19 8.54 -0.84 -6.24
N LEU A 20 8.75 -1.78 -7.16
CA LEU A 20 9.98 -1.95 -7.93
C LEU A 20 9.65 -1.94 -9.44
N GLY A 21 10.53 -1.35 -10.24
CA GLY A 21 10.39 -1.24 -11.69
C GLY A 21 10.19 0.21 -12.13
N ASP A 22 9.57 0.39 -13.30
CA ASP A 22 9.22 1.70 -13.86
C ASP A 22 7.91 2.19 -13.22
N LEU A 23 8.03 2.87 -12.08
CA LEU A 23 6.94 3.40 -11.29
C LEU A 23 7.24 4.86 -10.92
N ASN A 24 6.19 5.66 -10.80
CA ASN A 24 6.28 7.02 -10.28
C ASN A 24 5.44 7.18 -9.00
N GLU A 25 5.59 8.34 -8.36
CA GLU A 25 4.96 8.69 -7.08
C GLU A 25 3.43 8.62 -7.16
N LEU A 26 2.84 9.02 -8.30
CA LEU A 26 1.39 8.99 -8.49
C LEU A 26 0.86 7.55 -8.54
N MET A 27 1.62 6.62 -9.13
CA MET A 27 1.27 5.19 -9.16
C MET A 27 1.29 4.61 -7.75
N LEU A 28 2.31 4.93 -6.94
CA LEU A 28 2.40 4.46 -5.56
C LEU A 28 1.30 5.05 -4.67
N MET A 29 0.98 6.34 -4.82
CA MET A 29 -0.15 6.96 -4.11
C MET A 29 -1.49 6.33 -4.50
N SER A 30 -1.67 5.93 -5.75
CA SER A 30 -2.86 5.21 -6.20
C SER A 30 -3.00 3.84 -5.51
N ALA A 31 -1.87 3.13 -5.31
CA ALA A 31 -1.87 1.86 -4.57
C ALA A 31 -2.23 2.05 -3.09
N ILE A 32 -1.76 3.12 -2.44
CA ILE A 32 -2.13 3.48 -1.07
C ILE A 32 -3.63 3.79 -0.97
N SER A 33 -4.14 4.62 -1.87
CA SER A 33 -5.57 4.95 -1.93
C SER A 33 -6.44 3.71 -2.12
N GLY A 34 -6.04 2.80 -3.02
CA GLY A 34 -6.71 1.51 -3.22
C GLY A 34 -6.72 0.64 -1.97
N ALA A 35 -5.62 0.60 -1.22
CA ALA A 35 -5.54 -0.16 0.03
C ALA A 35 -6.48 0.40 1.12
N GLU A 36 -6.54 1.73 1.28
CA GLU A 36 -7.46 2.36 2.23
C GLU A 36 -8.93 2.07 1.89
N MET A 37 -9.31 2.18 0.62
CA MET A 37 -10.67 1.81 0.17
C MET A 37 -10.97 0.35 0.50
N ALA A 38 -10.08 -0.57 0.13
CA ALA A 38 -10.27 -2.00 0.37
C ALA A 38 -10.36 -2.34 1.86
N MET A 39 -9.55 -1.71 2.72
CA MET A 39 -9.61 -1.88 4.17
C MET A 39 -10.97 -1.47 4.73
N ARG A 40 -11.52 -0.36 4.25
CA ARG A 40 -12.86 0.10 4.66
C ARG A 40 -13.95 -0.82 4.11
N ASP A 41 -13.85 -1.28 2.86
CA ASP A 41 -14.82 -2.22 2.28
C ASP A 41 -14.93 -3.52 3.08
N VAL A 42 -13.83 -3.98 3.70
CA VAL A 42 -13.82 -5.18 4.57
C VAL A 42 -14.08 -4.88 6.05
N GLY A 43 -14.49 -3.65 6.39
CA GLY A 43 -14.95 -3.28 7.73
C GLY A 43 -13.90 -2.70 8.68
N ILE A 44 -12.69 -2.41 8.21
CA ILE A 44 -11.64 -1.77 9.03
C ILE A 44 -11.84 -0.24 8.99
N MET A 45 -12.75 0.24 9.83
CA MET A 45 -13.18 1.65 9.85
C MET A 45 -12.20 2.59 10.55
N GLU A 46 -11.22 2.04 11.27
CA GLU A 46 -10.13 2.79 11.91
C GLU A 46 -9.20 3.45 10.90
N VAL A 47 -9.22 2.99 9.64
CA VAL A 47 -8.47 3.61 8.55
C VAL A 47 -9.20 4.85 8.08
N GLU A 48 -8.67 6.02 8.46
CA GLU A 48 -9.13 7.31 7.95
C GLU A 48 -8.78 7.43 6.46
N ALA A 49 -9.81 7.62 5.62
CA ALA A 49 -9.64 7.74 4.18
C ALA A 49 -8.78 8.96 3.82
N GLY A 50 -7.77 8.74 2.99
CA GLY A 50 -6.83 9.76 2.55
C GLY A 50 -5.66 9.99 3.51
N SER A 51 -5.62 9.39 4.69
CA SER A 51 -4.56 9.64 5.69
C SER A 51 -3.18 9.20 5.20
N GLY A 52 -3.06 8.00 4.62
CA GLY A 52 -1.84 7.48 4.04
C GLY A 52 -1.45 8.20 2.76
N VAL A 53 -2.43 8.57 1.92
CA VAL A 53 -2.19 9.38 0.72
C VAL A 53 -1.62 10.76 1.09
N ALA A 54 -2.20 11.45 2.08
CA ALA A 54 -1.72 12.74 2.54
C ALA A 54 -0.30 12.64 3.12
N ALA A 55 0.01 11.58 3.88
CA ALA A 55 1.35 11.32 4.38
C ALA A 55 2.35 11.11 3.23
N ALA A 56 1.98 10.34 2.21
CA ALA A 56 2.81 10.12 1.01
C ALA A 56 3.04 11.41 0.21
N GLN A 57 1.99 12.22 0.02
CA GLN A 57 2.09 13.53 -0.64
C GLN A 57 3.09 14.45 0.08
N GLU A 58 3.00 14.53 1.41
CA GLU A 58 3.91 15.35 2.21
C GLU A 58 5.36 14.86 2.11
N TYR A 59 5.56 13.55 2.09
CA TYR A 59 6.88 12.95 1.89
C TYR A 59 7.45 13.29 0.51
N TYR A 60 6.70 13.06 -0.57
CA TYR A 60 7.17 13.33 -1.92
C TYR A 60 7.39 14.82 -2.19
N ARG A 61 6.56 15.72 -1.64
CA ARG A 61 6.79 17.17 -1.77
C ARG A 61 8.11 17.62 -1.12
N LYS A 62 8.55 16.94 -0.08
CA LYS A 62 9.78 17.27 0.68
C LYS A 62 11.03 16.60 0.14
N ASN A 63 10.91 15.44 -0.51
CA ASN A 63 12.04 14.56 -0.83
C ASN A 63 12.11 14.15 -2.31
N GLY A 64 11.13 14.55 -3.12
CA GLY A 64 11.12 14.36 -4.58
C GLY A 64 11.91 15.42 -5.33
#